data_AF-A0A1H0G6L7-F1
#
_entry.id   AF-A0A1H0G6L7-F1
#
_cell.length_a   1.000
_cell.length_b   1.000
_cell.length_c   1.000
_cell.angle_alpha   90.00
_cell.angle_beta   90.00
_cell.angle_gamma   90.00
#
_symmetry.space_group_name_H-M   'P 1'
#
loop_
_entity.id
_entity.type
_entity.pdbx_description
1 polymer ?
#
loop_
_entity_poly.entity_id
_entity_poly.type
_entity_poly.pdbx_seq_one_letter_code
_entity_poly.pdbx_strand_id
1 'polypeptide(L)'
;MSRDTYLVRITRGAERDLESIHEYIADFDCPENADYVLDQLLQTIGDLRQQPQRGTHPRELMKLGIQEYRQVFFKPYRVIYRISDKTVHVYLVIDGRRDFQQLLSKRLLG
;
A
#
# COMPACT_ATOMS: atom_id res chain seq x y z
N MET A 1 9.81 25.96 10.67
CA MET A 1 8.68 25.45 9.89
C MET A 1 8.20 24.17 10.54
N SER A 2 7.03 24.18 11.18
CA SER A 2 6.43 23.00 11.80
C SER A 2 6.16 21.98 10.70
N ARG A 3 6.83 20.82 10.70
CA ARG A 3 6.47 19.72 9.79
C ARG A 3 5.09 19.21 10.23
N ASP A 4 4.06 19.66 9.53
CA ASP A 4 2.72 19.12 9.68
C ASP A 4 2.77 17.61 9.44
N THR A 5 2.59 16.84 10.51
CA THR A 5 2.66 15.39 10.48
C THR A 5 1.26 14.85 10.22
N TYR A 6 1.11 14.05 9.17
CA TYR A 6 -0.14 13.37 8.85
C TYR A 6 -0.34 12.16 9.76
N LEU A 7 -1.60 11.90 10.15
CA LEU A 7 -2.00 10.64 10.74
C LEU A 7 -2.04 9.58 9.64
N VAL A 8 -1.48 8.40 9.87
CA VAL A 8 -1.61 7.27 8.96
C VAL A 8 -2.59 6.27 9.57
N ARG A 9 -3.59 5.86 8.79
CA ARG A 9 -4.56 4.82 9.15
C ARG A 9 -4.51 3.73 8.09
N ILE A 10 -4.23 2.51 8.54
CA ILE A 10 -4.30 1.32 7.70
C ILE A 10 -5.72 0.78 7.82
N THR A 11 -6.35 0.50 6.69
CA THR A 11 -7.66 -0.15 6.70
C THR A 11 -7.51 -1.63 7.02
N ARG A 12 -8.56 -2.26 7.58
CA ARG A 12 -8.56 -3.72 7.80
C ARG A 12 -8.25 -4.53 6.54
N GLY A 13 -8.61 -4.01 5.36
CA GLY A 13 -8.29 -4.65 4.08
C GLY A 13 -6.79 -4.66 3.78
N ALA A 14 -6.10 -3.55 4.08
CA ALA A 14 -4.67 -3.41 3.92
C ALA A 14 -3.87 -4.12 5.03
N GLU A 15 -4.41 -4.24 6.25
CA GLU A 15 -3.82 -5.08 7.31
C GLU A 15 -3.77 -6.55 6.87
N ARG A 16 -4.90 -7.08 6.38
CA ARG A 16 -4.94 -8.44 5.81
C ARG A 16 -4.02 -8.62 4.62
N ASP A 17 -3.84 -7.59 3.79
CA ASP A 17 -2.88 -7.67 2.69
C ASP A 17 -1.44 -7.84 3.19
N LEU A 18 -1.06 -7.10 4.23
CA LEU A 18 0.26 -7.20 4.86
C LEU A 18 0.47 -8.60 5.46
N GLU A 19 -0.52 -9.12 6.19
CA GLU A 19 -0.52 -10.48 6.72
C GLU A 19 -0.37 -11.52 5.59
N SER A 20 -1.19 -11.45 4.55
CA SER A 20 -1.12 -12.41 3.43
C SER A 20 0.18 -12.32 2.63
N ILE A 21 0.82 -11.16 2.55
CA ILE A 21 2.15 -11.01 1.93
C ILE A 21 3.19 -11.69 2.83
N HIS A 22 3.15 -11.45 4.14
CA HIS A 22 4.08 -12.04 5.10
C HIS A 22 3.96 -13.56 5.12
N GLU A 23 2.76 -14.10 5.33
CA GLU A 23 2.48 -15.54 5.34
C GLU A 23 2.99 -16.21 4.06
N TYR A 24 2.69 -15.63 2.90
CA TYR A 24 3.16 -16.17 1.63
C TYR A 24 4.69 -16.23 1.53
N ILE A 25 5.40 -15.19 1.97
CA ILE A 25 6.87 -15.20 1.90
C ILE A 25 7.44 -16.20 2.92
N ALA A 26 6.86 -16.28 4.11
CA ALA A 26 7.28 -17.23 5.13
C ALA A 26 7.11 -18.69 4.66
N ASP A 27 6.02 -18.99 3.96
CA ASP A 27 5.70 -20.33 3.45
C ASP A 27 6.54 -20.74 2.24
N PHE A 28 6.89 -19.80 1.35
CA PHE A 28 7.51 -20.10 0.05
C PHE A 28 8.95 -19.62 -0.12
N ASP A 29 9.50 -18.89 0.85
CA ASP A 29 10.90 -18.40 0.87
C ASP A 29 11.53 -18.69 2.24
N CYS A 30 11.54 -17.71 3.16
CA CYS A 30 11.89 -17.93 4.56
C CYS A 30 11.28 -16.85 5.47
N PRO A 31 11.09 -17.12 6.77
CA PRO A 31 10.55 -16.17 7.74
C PRO A 31 11.33 -14.85 7.82
N GLU A 32 12.66 -14.89 7.72
CA GLU A 32 13.52 -13.70 7.80
C GLU A 32 13.26 -12.73 6.64
N ASN A 33 13.00 -13.27 5.44
CA ASN A 33 12.64 -12.46 4.29
C ASN A 33 11.21 -11.91 4.41
N ALA A 34 10.30 -12.65 5.04
CA ALA A 34 8.94 -12.19 5.32
C ALA A 34 8.95 -10.99 6.28
N ASP A 35 9.68 -11.10 7.37
CA ASP A 35 9.87 -10.03 8.36
C ASP A 35 10.52 -8.80 7.72
N TYR A 36 11.60 -8.99 6.95
CA TYR A 36 12.25 -7.90 6.23
C TYR A 36 11.29 -7.17 5.28
N VAL A 37 10.46 -7.89 4.52
CA VAL A 37 9.51 -7.26 3.60
C VAL A 37 8.42 -6.51 4.37
N LEU A 38 7.90 -7.09 5.46
CA LEU A 38 6.90 -6.44 6.29
C LEU A 38 7.43 -5.14 6.91
N ASP A 39 8.63 -5.17 7.48
CA ASP A 39 9.28 -3.99 8.06
C ASP A 39 9.46 -2.86 7.03
N GLN A 40 9.88 -3.21 5.81
CA GLN A 40 10.08 -2.22 4.75
C GLN A 40 8.75 -1.64 4.23
N LEU A 41 7.69 -2.45 4.18
CA LEU A 41 6.34 -1.97 3.86
C LEU A 41 5.81 -1.03 4.95
N LEU A 42 5.95 -1.39 6.21
CA LEU A 42 5.56 -0.56 7.35
C LEU A 42 6.36 0.75 7.40
N GLN A 43 7.67 0.71 7.13
CA GLN A 43 8.50 1.91 7.01
C GLN A 43 8.02 2.81 5.86
N THR A 44 7.76 2.22 4.68
CA THR A 44 7.26 2.93 3.50
C THR A 44 5.93 3.65 3.79
N ILE A 45 5.04 2.99 4.53
CA ILE A 45 3.77 3.54 5.03
C ILE A 45 4.03 4.65 6.07
N GLY A 46 4.95 4.43 7.00
CA GLY A 46 5.33 5.38 8.04
C GLY A 46 5.89 6.70 7.48
N ASP A 47 6.67 6.64 6.40
CA ASP A 47 7.22 7.82 5.73
C ASP A 47 6.13 8.75 5.16
N LEU A 48 4.93 8.22 4.88
CA LEU A 48 3.79 9.01 4.41
C LEU A 48 3.31 10.02 5.46
N ARG A 49 3.67 9.85 6.74
CA ARG A 49 3.38 10.84 7.79
C ARG A 49 4.01 12.20 7.48
N GLN A 50 5.17 12.21 6.84
CA GLN A 50 5.92 13.44 6.55
C GLN A 50 5.76 13.91 5.10
N GLN A 51 5.60 12.96 4.17
CA GLN A 51 5.62 13.24 2.74
C GLN A 51 4.50 12.51 2.01
N PRO A 52 3.22 12.73 2.36
CA PRO A 52 2.11 11.99 1.75
C PRO A 52 1.91 12.35 0.28
N GLN A 53 2.40 13.51 -0.19
CA GLN A 53 2.25 13.92 -1.59
C GLN A 53 3.32 13.28 -2.52
N ARG A 54 4.31 12.55 -1.97
CA ARG A 54 5.40 11.93 -2.77
C ARG A 54 4.91 10.82 -3.71
N GLY A 55 3.76 10.23 -3.42
CA GLY A 55 3.20 9.15 -4.21
C GLY A 55 2.66 9.62 -5.55
N THR A 56 2.91 8.81 -6.57
CA THR A 56 2.38 9.00 -7.93
C THR A 56 0.91 8.60 -8.00
N HIS A 57 0.22 8.94 -9.08
CA HIS A 57 -1.14 8.43 -9.30
C HIS A 57 -1.10 7.10 -10.07
N PRO A 58 -1.87 6.06 -9.66
CA PRO A 58 -2.00 4.83 -10.44
C PRO A 58 -2.55 5.13 -11.84
N ARG A 59 -1.79 4.79 -12.90
CA ARG A 59 -2.15 5.13 -14.28
C ARG A 59 -3.48 4.51 -14.70
N GLU A 60 -3.77 3.32 -14.19
CA GLU A 60 -5.02 2.61 -14.40
C GLU A 60 -6.23 3.36 -13.85
N LEU A 61 -6.10 4.01 -12.69
CA LEU A 61 -7.17 4.82 -12.10
C LEU A 61 -7.29 6.17 -12.81
N MET A 62 -6.16 6.76 -13.19
CA MET A 62 -6.15 8.00 -13.98
C MET A 62 -6.87 7.84 -15.32
N LYS A 63 -6.73 6.69 -15.99
CA LYS A 63 -7.47 6.38 -17.23
C LYS A 63 -9.00 6.33 -17.04
N LEU A 64 -9.45 6.08 -15.81
CA LEU A 64 -10.86 6.05 -15.43
C LEU A 64 -11.33 7.40 -14.87
N GLY A 65 -10.49 8.43 -14.88
CA GLY A 65 -10.79 9.75 -14.32
C GLY A 65 -10.68 9.85 -12.80
N ILE A 66 -10.19 8.80 -12.13
CA ILE A 66 -10.07 8.74 -10.67
C ILE A 66 -8.68 9.25 -10.25
N GLN A 67 -8.65 10.36 -9.51
CA GLN A 67 -7.40 11.08 -9.17
C GLN A 67 -7.10 11.12 -7.67
N GLU A 68 -8.04 10.68 -6.83
CA GLU A 68 -7.97 10.77 -5.37
C GLU A 68 -6.95 9.80 -4.77
N TYR A 69 -6.59 8.75 -5.52
CA TYR A 69 -5.65 7.73 -5.10
C TYR A 69 -4.23 8.04 -5.54
N ARG A 70 -3.30 7.74 -4.64
CA ARG A 70 -1.86 7.79 -4.82
C ARG A 70 -1.25 6.43 -4.52
N GLN A 71 -0.03 6.24 -5.00
CA GLN A 71 0.76 5.05 -4.75
C GLN A 71 2.21 5.39 -4.44
N VAL A 72 2.78 4.61 -3.52
CA VAL A 72 4.22 4.50 -3.32
C VAL A 72 4.65 3.04 -3.47
N PHE A 73 5.94 2.84 -3.69
CA PHE A 73 6.51 1.54 -4.00
C PHE A 73 7.59 1.16 -2.99
N PHE A 74 7.65 -0.13 -2.69
CA PHE A 74 8.82 -0.78 -2.13
C PHE A 74 9.09 -2.04 -2.95
N LYS A 75 10.15 -2.02 -3.78
CA LYS A 75 10.42 -3.10 -4.76
C LYS A 75 9.14 -3.41 -5.59
N PRO A 76 8.64 -4.66 -5.77
CA PRO A 76 7.44 -4.83 -6.58
C PRO A 76 6.16 -4.37 -5.86
N TYR A 77 6.22 -4.12 -4.54
CA TYR A 77 5.03 -3.91 -3.74
C TYR A 77 4.50 -2.50 -3.93
N ARG A 78 3.18 -2.38 -4.08
CA ARG A 78 2.46 -1.11 -4.22
C ARG A 78 1.63 -0.87 -2.97
N VAL A 79 1.76 0.31 -2.40
CA VAL A 79 0.88 0.80 -1.33
C VAL A 79 -0.02 1.86 -1.95
N ILE A 80 -1.32 1.58 -2.03
CA ILE A 80 -2.32 2.53 -2.55
C ILE A 80 -3.02 3.21 -1.38
N TYR A 81 -3.06 4.53 -1.42
CA TYR A 81 -3.60 5.36 -0.36
C TYR A 81 -4.34 6.58 -0.90
N ARG A 82 -5.14 7.20 -0.04
CA ARG A 82 -5.76 8.52 -0.26
C ARG A 82 -5.36 9.46 0.87
N ILE A 83 -5.30 10.74 0.56
CA ILE A 83 -5.13 11.81 1.55
C ILE A 83 -6.49 12.48 1.75
N SER A 84 -6.96 12.57 3.00
CA SER A 84 -8.14 13.33 3.40
C SER A 84 -7.79 14.16 4.62
N ASP A 85 -7.94 15.47 4.53
CA ASP A 85 -7.48 16.42 5.55
C ASP A 85 -5.98 16.20 5.90
N LYS A 86 -5.68 15.91 7.17
CA LYS A 86 -4.35 15.52 7.66
C LYS A 86 -4.23 14.01 7.90
N THR A 87 -5.01 13.19 7.21
CA THR A 87 -4.99 11.73 7.34
C THR A 87 -4.66 11.04 6.01
N VAL A 88 -3.70 10.13 6.06
CA VAL A 88 -3.36 9.18 5.01
C VAL A 88 -4.09 7.88 5.32
N HIS A 89 -4.96 7.45 4.41
CA HIS A 89 -5.69 6.20 4.50
C HIS A 89 -5.07 5.19 3.54
N VAL A 90 -4.46 4.12 4.07
CA VAL A 90 -3.90 3.02 3.28
C VAL A 90 -4.99 1.98 3.01
N TYR A 91 -5.35 1.83 1.74
CA TYR A 91 -6.47 0.98 1.30
C TYR A 91 -6.01 -0.39 0.80
N LEU A 92 -4.84 -0.46 0.19
CA LEU A 92 -4.37 -1.66 -0.49
C LEU A 92 -2.85 -1.76 -0.39
N VAL A 93 -2.36 -2.93 -0.01
CA VAL A 93 -0.95 -3.31 -0.17
C VAL A 93 -0.92 -4.55 -1.05
N ILE A 94 -0.10 -4.55 -2.10
CA ILE A 94 -0.10 -5.65 -3.06
C ILE A 94 1.29 -5.90 -3.59
N ASP A 95 1.58 -7.16 -3.95
CA ASP A 95 2.69 -7.48 -4.82
C ASP A 95 2.34 -7.11 -6.27
N GLY A 96 2.98 -6.08 -6.81
CA GLY A 96 2.78 -5.62 -8.19
C GLY A 96 3.27 -6.59 -9.27
N ARG A 97 3.92 -7.70 -8.91
CA ARG A 97 4.20 -8.82 -9.83
C ARG A 97 2.95 -9.68 -10.06
N ARG A 98 2.03 -9.71 -9.10
CA ARG A 98 0.78 -10.46 -9.22
C ARG A 98 -0.19 -9.67 -10.09
N ASP A 99 -1.01 -10.37 -10.88
CA ASP A 99 -1.95 -9.73 -11.79
C ASP A 99 -2.97 -8.87 -11.01
N PHE A 100 -2.79 -7.55 -11.10
CA PHE A 100 -3.58 -6.56 -10.39
C PHE A 100 -5.07 -6.61 -10.77
N GLN A 101 -5.37 -6.93 -12.03
CA GLN A 101 -6.76 -7.05 -12.51
C GLN A 101 -7.45 -8.26 -11.90
N GLN A 102 -6.75 -9.40 -11.76
CA GLN A 102 -7.30 -10.57 -11.07
C GLN A 102 -7.58 -10.30 -9.59
N LEU A 103 -6.68 -9.60 -8.90
CA LEU A 103 -6.85 -9.30 -7.47
C LEU A 103 -8.00 -8.31 -7.22
N LEU A 104 -8.16 -7.27 -8.04
CA LEU A 104 -9.28 -6.32 -7.91
C LEU A 104 -10.63 -7.00 -8.18
N SER A 105 -10.71 -7.84 -9.21
CA SER A 105 -11.93 -8.57 -9.57
C SER A 105 -12.39 -9.49 -8.45
N LYS A 106 -11.46 -10.22 -7.81
CA LYS A 106 -11.77 -11.08 -6.64
C LYS A 106 -12.27 -10.30 -5.42
N ARG A 107 -11.88 -9.04 -5.25
CA ARG A 107 -12.25 -8.21 -4.08
C ARG A 107 -13.50 -7.35 -4.26
N LEU A 108 -13.83 -6.96 -5.48
CA LEU A 108 -14.99 -6.10 -5.77
C LEU A 108 -16.20 -6.87 -6.27
N LEU A 109 -16.03 -8.09 -6.81
CA LEU A 109 -17.08 -8.92 -7.37
C LEU A 109 -17.27 -10.26 -6.64
N GLY A 110 -16.58 -10.43 -5.51
CA GLY A 110 -16.67 -11.59 -4.62
C GLY A 110 -17.23 -11.22 -3.26
#